data_AF-A0A7S3K6N4-F1
#
_entry.id   AF-A0A7S3K6N4-F1
#
_cell.length_a   1.000
_cell.length_b   1.000
_cell.length_c   1.000
_cell.angle_alpha   90.00
_cell.angle_beta   90.00
_cell.angle_gamma   90.00
#
_symmetry.space_group_name_H-M   'P 1'
#
loop_
_entity.id
_entity.type
_entity.pdbx_description
1 polymer ?
#
loop_
_entity_poly.entity_id
_entity_poly.type
_entity_poly.pdbx_seq_one_letter_code
_entity_poly.pdbx_strand_id
1 'polypeptide(L)'
;MNERPYIQYQGKSKLAQKVAKSVNAHFQDFNKKSPDHNFSQQRGTLLILDRSFDMTAPLLHDYTYECLVYESVSSAEEADRVCSEESKAAKHGKSEAILDRGDLVWHRYKTKHLASAMVSINNEISRFVQENKNINAIKKGDQLEVTDLKDVLSTMPKYQELLSMYSKHLNLCQFVDKTLKARKFIDLIRVEQLIISGVDDSGNEVTNKDIIKKINGIYKSLHPDDHIRLILLYFTC
;
A
#
# COMPACT_ATOMS: atom_id res chain seq x y z
N MET A 1 20.71 13.66 -6.77
CA MET A 1 20.30 13.21 -8.13
C MET A 1 21.14 13.84 -9.24
N ASN A 2 21.86 14.96 -9.05
CA ASN A 2 22.69 15.60 -10.11
C ASN A 2 21.93 15.79 -11.43
N GLU A 3 20.65 16.15 -11.34
CA GLU A 3 19.71 16.18 -12.46
C GLU A 3 19.36 17.61 -12.89
N ARG A 4 19.07 17.78 -14.18
CA ARG A 4 18.53 19.01 -14.75
C ARG A 4 17.27 18.69 -15.55
N PRO A 5 16.11 18.50 -14.90
CA PRO A 5 14.95 17.96 -15.58
C PRO A 5 14.32 18.95 -16.57
N TYR A 6 13.52 18.44 -17.50
CA TYR A 6 12.51 19.23 -18.21
C TYR A 6 11.32 19.46 -17.29
N ILE A 7 10.93 20.71 -17.07
CA ILE A 7 9.81 21.03 -16.18
C ILE A 7 8.53 21.08 -17.02
N GLN A 8 7.60 20.19 -16.72
CA GLN A 8 6.26 20.12 -17.30
C GLN A 8 5.23 20.33 -16.20
N TYR A 9 4.08 20.89 -16.53
CA TYR A 9 3.02 21.13 -15.55
C TYR A 9 1.62 20.95 -16.14
N GLN A 10 0.65 20.65 -15.28
CA GLN A 10 -0.76 20.57 -15.66
C GLN A 10 -1.27 21.93 -16.14
N GLY A 11 -1.53 22.06 -17.44
CA GLY A 11 -1.87 23.34 -18.06
C GLY A 11 -3.11 24.04 -17.49
N LYS A 12 -4.09 23.27 -16.99
CA LYS A 12 -5.32 23.80 -16.39
C LYS A 12 -5.15 24.29 -14.95
N SER A 13 -4.06 23.93 -14.25
CA SER A 13 -3.84 24.34 -12.86
C SER A 13 -2.94 25.57 -12.78
N LYS A 14 -3.52 26.69 -12.32
CA LYS A 14 -2.77 27.91 -11.99
C LYS A 14 -1.74 27.67 -10.88
N LEU A 15 -2.05 26.78 -9.93
CA LEU A 15 -1.15 26.41 -8.86
C LEU A 15 0.07 25.66 -9.41
N ALA A 16 -0.15 24.61 -10.21
CA ALA A 16 0.93 23.86 -10.85
C ALA A 16 1.83 24.77 -11.70
N GLN A 17 1.22 25.70 -12.45
CA GLN A 17 1.98 26.69 -13.23
C GLN A 17 2.84 27.61 -12.35
N LYS A 18 2.30 28.11 -11.24
CA LYS A 18 3.05 28.98 -10.31
C LYS A 18 4.24 28.22 -9.69
N VAL A 19 4.02 26.99 -9.26
CA VAL A 19 5.06 26.11 -8.72
C VAL A 19 6.13 25.84 -9.78
N ALA A 20 5.73 25.49 -11.01
CA ALA A 20 6.66 25.22 -12.11
C ALA A 20 7.56 26.43 -12.44
N LYS A 21 6.99 27.63 -12.49
CA LYS A 21 7.77 28.87 -12.70
C LYS A 21 8.77 29.12 -11.57
N SER A 22 8.35 28.92 -10.32
CA SER A 22 9.22 29.08 -9.15
C SER A 22 10.37 28.07 -9.15
N VAL A 23 10.07 26.81 -9.42
CA VAL A 23 11.07 25.73 -9.51
C VAL A 23 12.06 26.01 -10.65
N ASN A 24 11.57 26.43 -11.82
CA ASN A 24 12.44 26.80 -12.95
C ASN A 24 13.36 27.98 -12.61
N ALA A 25 12.86 28.99 -11.91
CA ALA A 25 13.67 30.13 -11.47
C ALA A 25 14.78 29.69 -10.51
N HIS A 26 14.49 28.80 -9.56
CA HIS A 26 15.50 28.22 -8.66
C HIS A 26 16.56 27.42 -9.41
N PHE A 27 16.17 26.59 -10.38
CA PHE A 27 17.15 25.87 -11.21
C PHE A 27 18.02 26.82 -12.03
N GLN A 28 17.46 27.90 -12.58
CA GLN A 28 18.24 28.89 -13.31
C GLN A 28 19.25 29.62 -12.41
N ASP A 29 18.85 29.98 -11.19
CA ASP A 29 19.75 30.61 -10.21
C ASP A 29 20.87 29.65 -9.78
N PHE A 30 20.53 28.39 -9.48
CA PHE A 30 21.52 27.36 -9.14
C PHE A 30 22.56 27.16 -10.27
N ASN A 31 22.09 27.05 -11.52
CA ASN A 31 22.97 26.88 -12.68
C ASN A 31 23.90 28.08 -12.90
N LYS A 32 23.43 29.30 -12.61
CA LYS A 32 24.28 30.51 -12.67
C LYS A 32 25.36 30.51 -11.60
N LYS A 33 25.01 30.06 -10.38
CA LYS A 33 25.93 30.00 -9.24
C LYS A 33 26.92 28.85 -9.33
N SER A 34 26.57 27.78 -10.04
CA SER A 34 27.37 26.55 -10.15
C SER A 34 27.57 26.14 -11.61
N PRO A 35 28.29 26.95 -12.42
CA PRO A 35 28.46 26.67 -13.86
C PRO A 35 29.23 25.37 -14.13
N ASP A 36 30.13 24.98 -13.23
CA ASP A 36 30.95 23.76 -13.34
C ASP A 36 30.27 22.53 -12.73
N HIS A 37 29.01 22.63 -12.30
CA HIS A 37 28.30 21.48 -11.76
C HIS A 37 28.05 20.44 -12.85
N ASN A 38 28.58 19.23 -12.64
CA ASN A 38 28.46 18.15 -13.61
C ASN A 38 27.08 17.46 -13.50
N PHE A 39 26.12 17.97 -14.27
CA PHE A 39 24.80 17.35 -14.39
C PHE A 39 24.84 16.07 -15.23
N SER A 40 23.91 15.16 -14.94
CA SER A 40 23.61 14.03 -15.82
C SER A 40 23.31 14.52 -17.26
N GLN A 41 23.92 13.87 -18.25
CA GLN A 41 23.62 14.14 -19.66
C GLN A 41 22.20 13.68 -20.03
N GLN A 42 21.72 12.62 -19.39
CA GLN A 42 20.35 12.16 -19.54
C GLN A 42 19.46 12.99 -18.62
N ARG A 43 18.63 13.84 -19.21
CA ARG A 43 17.74 14.72 -18.47
C ARG A 43 16.40 14.03 -18.22
N GLY A 44 16.01 13.92 -16.95
CA GLY A 44 14.67 13.50 -16.57
C GLY A 44 13.59 14.55 -16.91
N THR A 45 12.33 14.22 -16.63
CA THR A 45 11.20 15.16 -16.67
C THR A 45 10.62 15.30 -15.27
N LEU A 46 10.48 16.54 -14.79
CA LEU A 46 9.75 16.88 -13.58
C LEU A 46 8.34 17.30 -13.99
N LEU A 47 7.36 16.44 -13.71
CA LEU A 47 5.96 16.73 -13.95
C LEU A 47 5.31 17.26 -12.68
N ILE A 48 4.72 18.45 -12.75
CA ILE A 48 4.03 19.11 -11.64
C ILE A 48 2.53 19.03 -11.88
N LEU A 49 1.83 18.34 -10.99
CA LEU A 49 0.39 18.13 -11.06
C LEU A 49 -0.30 18.74 -9.84
N ASP A 50 -1.55 19.14 -10.04
CA ASP A 50 -2.49 19.51 -8.99
C ASP A 50 -3.48 18.35 -8.84
N ARG A 51 -3.78 17.92 -7.59
CA ARG A 51 -4.61 16.74 -7.31
C ARG A 51 -5.95 16.75 -8.05
N SER A 52 -6.47 17.93 -8.40
CA SER A 52 -7.68 18.07 -9.22
C SER A 52 -7.62 17.39 -10.60
N PHE A 53 -6.45 16.94 -11.06
CA PHE A 53 -6.33 16.17 -12.31
C PHE A 53 -7.02 14.81 -12.24
N ASP A 54 -7.10 14.25 -11.03
CA ASP A 54 -7.70 12.94 -10.74
C ASP A 54 -8.13 12.96 -9.27
N MET A 55 -9.42 13.13 -9.03
CA MET A 55 -9.98 13.11 -7.66
C MET A 55 -10.42 11.72 -7.23
N THR A 56 -10.40 10.72 -8.13
CA THR A 56 -10.95 9.38 -7.86
C THR A 56 -9.91 8.49 -7.19
N ALA A 57 -8.66 8.49 -7.67
CA ALA A 57 -7.58 7.67 -7.13
C ALA A 57 -7.39 7.76 -5.60
N PRO A 58 -7.41 8.94 -4.95
CA PRO A 58 -7.26 9.00 -3.49
C PRO A 58 -8.50 8.54 -2.71
N LEU A 59 -9.66 8.42 -3.37
CA LEU A 59 -10.90 7.99 -2.73
C LEU A 59 -11.09 6.47 -2.81
N LEU A 60 -10.47 5.82 -3.79
CA LEU A 60 -10.61 4.38 -3.99
C LEU A 60 -9.89 3.58 -2.91
N HIS A 61 -10.52 2.49 -2.49
CA HIS A 61 -9.85 1.44 -1.77
C HIS A 61 -9.02 0.59 -2.73
N ASP A 62 -7.75 0.39 -2.40
CA ASP A 62 -6.82 -0.44 -3.17
C ASP A 62 -6.85 -1.89 -2.65
N TYR A 63 -6.24 -2.81 -3.40
CA TYR A 63 -6.10 -4.23 -3.06
C TYR A 63 -4.67 -4.64 -2.76
N THR A 64 -3.71 -3.74 -2.95
CA THR A 64 -2.30 -4.00 -2.65
C THR A 64 -2.07 -4.09 -1.15
N TYR A 65 -1.11 -4.93 -0.76
CA TYR A 65 -0.78 -5.18 0.62
C TYR A 65 -0.42 -3.90 1.37
N GLU A 66 0.37 -3.02 0.76
CA GLU A 66 0.77 -1.72 1.32
C GLU A 66 -0.45 -0.88 1.67
N CYS A 67 -1.27 -0.57 0.67
CA CYS A 67 -2.43 0.29 0.84
C CYS A 67 -3.42 -0.27 1.87
N LEU A 68 -3.65 -1.58 1.86
CA LEU A 68 -4.56 -2.23 2.81
C LEU A 68 -4.01 -2.26 4.25
N VAL A 69 -2.69 -2.30 4.43
CA VAL A 69 -2.08 -2.08 5.74
C VAL A 69 -2.40 -0.66 6.21
N TYR A 70 -2.06 0.36 5.42
CA TYR A 70 -2.29 1.77 5.78
C TYR A 70 -3.77 2.09 6.05
N GLU A 71 -4.70 1.45 5.35
CA GLU A 71 -6.14 1.62 5.55
C GLU A 71 -6.69 0.86 6.78
N SER A 72 -5.97 -0.17 7.25
CA SER A 72 -6.39 -0.98 8.41
C SER A 72 -5.90 -0.42 9.76
N VAL A 73 -4.95 0.51 9.76
CA VAL A 73 -4.44 1.15 10.99
C VAL A 73 -5.27 2.38 11.34
N SER A 74 -5.55 2.57 12.63
CA SER A 74 -6.61 3.50 13.08
C SER A 74 -6.20 4.98 13.04
N SER A 75 -4.94 5.27 12.75
CA SER A 75 -4.45 6.65 12.56
C SER A 75 -3.27 6.69 11.59
N ALA A 76 -3.09 7.83 10.92
CA ALA A 76 -1.93 8.09 10.08
C ALA A 76 -0.61 7.99 10.87
N GLU A 77 -0.62 8.39 12.15
CA GLU A 77 0.55 8.22 13.03
C GLU A 77 0.85 6.75 13.34
N GLU A 78 -0.17 5.91 13.48
CA GLU A 78 0.00 4.46 13.68
C GLU A 78 0.45 3.79 12.38
N ALA A 79 -0.02 4.27 11.23
CA ALA A 79 0.44 3.81 9.92
C ALA A 79 1.89 4.21 9.62
N ASP A 80 2.27 5.45 9.95
CA ASP A 80 3.64 5.92 9.86
C ASP A 80 4.55 5.21 10.87
N ARG A 81 4.11 4.93 12.10
CA ARG A 81 4.91 4.11 13.06
C ARG A 81 5.08 2.66 12.61
N VAL A 82 4.07 2.13 11.92
CA VAL A 82 4.17 0.83 11.25
C VAL A 82 5.08 0.93 10.01
N CYS A 83 5.38 2.10 9.45
CA CYS A 83 6.15 2.24 8.20
C CYS A 83 7.43 3.09 8.26
N SER A 84 7.78 3.69 9.39
CA SER A 84 8.85 4.68 9.47
C SER A 84 10.20 4.04 9.79
N GLU A 85 11.21 4.41 9.02
CA GLU A 85 12.63 4.03 9.18
C GLU A 85 13.30 4.57 10.47
N GLU A 86 12.59 5.32 11.31
CA GLU A 86 13.17 6.07 12.44
C GLU A 86 12.37 5.94 13.76
N SER A 87 12.11 4.71 14.22
CA SER A 87 11.58 4.51 15.58
C SER A 87 12.65 3.94 16.50
N LYS A 88 13.54 4.82 16.98
CA LYS A 88 14.36 4.57 18.16
C LYS A 88 13.44 4.55 19.40
N ALA A 89 13.16 3.35 19.90
CA ALA A 89 12.78 3.02 21.27
C ALA A 89 11.58 3.74 21.92
N ALA A 90 10.48 3.02 22.15
CA ALA A 90 9.68 3.11 23.38
C ALA A 90 8.90 1.79 23.60
N LYS A 91 9.27 0.98 24.60
CA LYS A 91 8.52 0.85 25.86
C LYS A 91 7.01 1.06 25.66
N HIS A 92 6.27 -0.03 25.45
CA HIS A 92 4.92 -0.35 25.97
C HIS A 92 4.40 -1.57 25.20
N GLY A 93 4.70 -2.79 25.67
CA GLY A 93 3.92 -4.06 25.53
C GLY A 93 3.21 -4.47 24.22
N LYS A 94 3.26 -3.70 23.14
CA LYS A 94 2.71 -3.96 21.82
C LYS A 94 3.89 -3.92 20.87
N SER A 95 4.10 -5.02 20.16
CA SER A 95 5.12 -5.12 19.12
C SER A 95 4.78 -4.15 18.00
N GLU A 96 5.36 -2.94 18.02
CA GLU A 96 5.28 -2.00 16.90
C GLU A 96 6.01 -2.62 15.70
N ALA A 97 5.27 -2.85 14.61
CA ALA A 97 5.79 -3.48 13.41
C ALA A 97 6.44 -2.42 12.52
N ILE A 98 7.72 -2.09 12.74
CA ILE A 98 8.44 -1.12 11.91
C ILE A 98 8.72 -1.71 10.52
N LEU A 99 8.10 -1.20 9.45
CA LEU A 99 8.33 -1.60 8.05
C LEU A 99 9.37 -0.67 7.42
N ASP A 100 10.65 -1.01 7.57
CA ASP A 100 11.78 -0.18 7.13
C ASP A 100 12.45 -0.70 5.85
N ARG A 101 13.49 0.02 5.36
CA ARG A 101 14.37 -0.38 4.23
C ARG A 101 15.07 -1.73 4.42
N GLY A 102 15.28 -2.17 5.65
CA GLY A 102 15.88 -3.46 5.97
C GLY A 102 14.90 -4.63 5.83
N ASP A 103 13.60 -4.35 5.83
CA ASP A 103 12.55 -5.35 5.71
C ASP A 103 12.40 -5.85 4.26
N LEU A 104 13.16 -6.90 3.96
CA LEU A 104 13.17 -7.55 2.64
C LEU A 104 11.81 -8.15 2.27
N VAL A 105 11.01 -8.57 3.25
CA VAL A 105 9.68 -9.16 3.02
C VAL A 105 8.70 -8.06 2.62
N TRP A 106 8.71 -6.93 3.33
CA TRP A 106 7.92 -5.76 2.95
C TRP A 106 8.23 -5.31 1.52
N HIS A 107 9.50 -5.07 1.19
CA HIS A 107 9.91 -4.59 -0.13
C HIS A 107 9.49 -5.54 -1.27
N ARG A 108 9.51 -6.85 -1.00
CA ARG A 108 9.14 -7.87 -1.98
C ARG A 108 7.64 -7.91 -2.24
N TYR A 109 6.81 -7.68 -1.22
CA TYR A 109 5.38 -8.00 -1.27
C TYR A 109 4.43 -6.82 -1.13
N LYS A 110 4.89 -5.64 -0.70
CA LYS A 110 4.03 -4.47 -0.42
C LYS A 110 3.16 -4.05 -1.62
N THR A 111 3.68 -4.17 -2.84
CA THR A 111 2.95 -3.84 -4.08
C THR A 111 2.12 -4.99 -4.64
N LYS A 112 2.13 -6.16 -4.00
CA LYS A 112 1.34 -7.32 -4.43
C LYS A 112 -0.06 -7.24 -3.86
N HIS A 113 -1.03 -7.82 -4.57
CA HIS A 113 -2.36 -8.06 -4.03
C HIS A 113 -2.25 -8.84 -2.70
N LEU A 114 -3.01 -8.46 -1.66
CA LEU A 114 -2.92 -9.04 -0.31
C LEU A 114 -2.96 -10.58 -0.32
N ALA A 115 -3.94 -11.17 -1.02
CA ALA A 115 -4.04 -12.64 -1.11
C ALA A 115 -2.80 -13.28 -1.75
N SER A 116 -2.20 -12.65 -2.76
CA SER A 116 -0.98 -13.13 -3.41
C SER A 116 0.23 -13.00 -2.48
N ALA A 117 0.34 -11.89 -1.74
CA ALA A 117 1.37 -11.70 -0.72
C ALA A 117 1.27 -12.78 0.36
N MET A 118 0.08 -13.03 0.90
CA MET A 118 -0.15 -14.04 1.95
C MET A 118 0.23 -15.46 1.49
N VAL A 119 -0.17 -15.85 0.29
CA VAL A 119 0.22 -17.15 -0.29
C VAL A 119 1.72 -17.23 -0.53
N SER A 120 2.33 -16.17 -1.06
CA SER A 120 3.77 -16.16 -1.37
C SER A 120 4.63 -16.26 -0.10
N ILE A 121 4.27 -15.52 0.95
CA ILE A 121 4.93 -15.56 2.26
C ILE A 121 4.84 -16.98 2.84
N ASN A 122 3.65 -17.58 2.85
CA ASN A 122 3.46 -18.96 3.34
C ASN A 122 4.29 -19.98 2.57
N ASN A 123 4.36 -19.84 1.24
CA ASN A 123 5.14 -20.72 0.39
C ASN A 123 6.65 -20.60 0.66
N GLU A 124 7.16 -19.38 0.90
CA GLU A 124 8.57 -19.17 1.21
C GLU A 124 8.95 -19.74 2.58
N ILE A 125 8.12 -19.56 3.60
CA ILE A 125 8.32 -20.21 4.90
C ILE A 125 8.29 -21.74 4.75
N SER A 126 7.31 -22.27 4.02
CA SER A 126 7.16 -23.72 3.83
C SER A 126 8.36 -24.32 3.12
N ARG A 127 8.86 -23.65 2.06
CA ARG A 127 10.08 -24.06 1.36
C ARG A 127 11.29 -24.01 2.29
N PHE A 128 11.43 -22.92 3.06
CA PHE A 128 12.52 -22.77 4.02
C PHE A 128 12.52 -23.91 5.05
N VAL A 129 11.37 -24.29 5.57
CA VAL A 129 11.24 -25.40 6.52
C VAL A 129 11.61 -26.74 5.88
N GLN A 130 11.14 -27.00 4.66
CA GLN A 130 11.41 -28.25 3.94
C GLN A 130 12.90 -28.43 3.61
N GLU A 131 13.60 -27.34 3.26
CA GLU A 131 15.03 -27.37 2.96
C GLU A 131 15.87 -27.65 4.22
N ASN A 132 15.38 -27.24 5.39
CA ASN A 132 16.06 -27.47 6.66
C ASN A 132 15.49 -28.70 7.39
N LYS A 133 15.93 -29.89 6.93
CA LYS A 133 15.51 -31.24 7.38
C LYS A 133 15.54 -31.53 8.89
N ASN A 134 16.13 -30.65 9.70
CA ASN A 134 16.11 -30.75 11.16
C ASN A 134 14.78 -30.27 11.79
N ILE A 135 13.85 -29.73 11.00
CA ILE A 135 12.53 -29.29 11.46
C ILE A 135 11.52 -30.41 11.26
N ASN A 136 11.30 -31.20 12.30
CA ASN A 136 10.18 -32.16 12.36
C ASN A 136 8.86 -31.51 12.84
N ALA A 137 8.86 -30.19 13.08
CA ALA A 137 7.77 -29.48 13.74
C ALA A 137 6.54 -29.22 12.86
N ILE A 138 6.68 -29.29 11.53
CA ILE A 138 5.58 -28.95 10.61
C ILE A 138 5.00 -30.22 10.00
N LYS A 139 3.83 -30.62 10.49
CA LYS A 139 3.00 -31.64 9.82
C LYS A 139 2.52 -31.07 8.49
N LYS A 140 2.52 -31.91 7.45
CA LYS A 140 2.04 -31.59 6.09
C LYS A 140 0.63 -31.00 6.13
N GLY A 141 0.54 -29.68 6.03
CA GLY A 141 -0.67 -28.91 5.73
C GLY A 141 -0.27 -27.78 4.79
N ASP A 142 -1.16 -27.40 3.88
CA ASP A 142 -0.85 -26.45 2.79
C ASP A 142 -0.70 -24.99 3.27
N GLN A 143 -1.01 -24.68 4.54
CA GLN A 143 -0.91 -23.34 5.11
C GLN A 143 -0.31 -23.41 6.52
N LEU A 144 0.72 -22.59 6.76
CA LEU A 144 1.38 -22.48 8.06
C LEU A 144 0.69 -21.40 8.89
N GLU A 145 0.43 -21.69 10.15
CA GLU A 145 -0.07 -20.71 11.09
C GLU A 145 1.07 -19.98 11.81
N VAL A 146 0.79 -18.79 12.33
CA VAL A 146 1.75 -18.02 13.14
C VAL A 146 2.22 -18.82 14.36
N THR A 147 1.39 -19.71 14.90
CA THR A 147 1.73 -20.59 16.01
C THR A 147 2.83 -21.58 15.62
N ASP A 148 2.78 -22.13 14.41
CA ASP A 148 3.76 -23.10 13.92
C ASP A 148 5.14 -22.44 13.74
N LEU A 149 5.17 -21.16 13.35
CA LEU A 149 6.40 -20.38 13.22
C LEU A 149 7.13 -20.16 14.55
N LYS A 150 6.42 -20.10 15.69
CA LYS A 150 7.06 -19.92 17.01
C LYS A 150 7.90 -21.14 17.40
N ASP A 151 7.40 -22.33 17.10
CA ASP A 151 8.13 -23.57 17.35
C ASP A 151 9.35 -23.66 16.43
N VAL A 152 9.21 -23.30 15.15
CA VAL A 152 10.33 -23.25 14.20
C VAL A 152 11.40 -22.25 14.65
N LEU A 153 11.00 -21.05 15.09
CA LEU A 153 11.90 -20.01 15.60
C LEU A 153 12.77 -20.51 16.77
N SER A 154 12.19 -21.29 17.68
CA SER A 154 12.92 -21.85 18.83
C SER A 154 14.01 -22.86 18.43
N THR A 155 13.83 -23.52 17.28
CA THR A 155 14.77 -24.55 16.79
C THR A 155 15.94 -23.98 15.97
N MET A 156 15.88 -22.71 15.56
CA MET A 156 16.83 -22.12 14.60
C MET A 156 17.32 -20.72 14.98
N PRO A 157 18.22 -20.60 15.97
CA PRO A 157 18.79 -19.30 16.37
C PRO A 157 19.49 -18.59 15.21
N LYS A 158 20.13 -19.33 14.30
CA LYS A 158 20.83 -18.78 13.12
C LYS A 158 19.91 -18.00 12.17
N TYR A 159 18.62 -18.37 12.11
CA TYR A 159 17.65 -17.78 11.17
C TYR A 159 16.53 -17.04 11.89
N GLN A 160 16.70 -16.77 13.19
CA GLN A 160 15.68 -16.16 14.04
C GLN A 160 15.22 -14.80 13.49
N GLU A 161 16.14 -13.96 13.03
CA GLU A 161 15.82 -12.65 12.46
C GLU A 161 14.95 -12.77 11.20
N LEU A 162 15.35 -13.62 10.26
CA LEU A 162 14.61 -13.85 9.01
C LEU A 162 13.20 -14.41 9.26
N LEU A 163 13.09 -15.44 10.09
CA LEU A 163 11.80 -16.04 10.43
C LEU A 163 10.91 -15.09 11.25
N SER A 164 11.51 -14.24 12.09
CA SER A 164 10.78 -13.20 12.81
C SER A 164 10.17 -12.18 11.83
N MET A 165 10.89 -11.79 10.77
CA MET A 165 10.35 -10.93 9.71
C MET A 165 9.17 -11.59 8.99
N TYR A 166 9.29 -12.84 8.54
CA TYR A 166 8.16 -13.55 7.91
C TYR A 166 6.96 -13.69 8.85
N SER A 167 7.19 -14.03 10.12
CA SER A 167 6.13 -14.15 11.12
C SER A 167 5.40 -12.82 11.34
N LYS A 168 6.13 -11.71 11.41
CA LYS A 168 5.55 -10.36 11.48
C LYS A 168 4.63 -10.09 10.29
N HIS A 169 5.07 -10.37 9.07
CA HIS A 169 4.26 -10.13 7.88
C HIS A 169 3.04 -11.05 7.76
N LEU A 170 3.16 -12.31 8.17
CA LEU A 170 2.02 -13.21 8.23
C LEU A 170 0.96 -12.70 9.21
N ASN A 171 1.37 -12.29 10.41
CA ASN A 171 0.48 -11.65 11.39
C ASN A 171 -0.19 -10.39 10.83
N LEU A 172 0.58 -9.54 10.15
CA LEU A 172 0.07 -8.30 9.57
C LEU A 172 -0.95 -8.58 8.44
N CYS A 173 -0.65 -9.51 7.54
CA CYS A 173 -1.60 -9.96 6.51
C CYS A 173 -2.90 -10.51 7.11
N GLN A 174 -2.80 -11.35 8.16
CA GLN A 174 -3.97 -11.91 8.85
C GLN A 174 -4.79 -10.83 9.57
N PHE A 175 -4.12 -9.86 10.19
CA PHE A 175 -4.77 -8.71 10.81
C PHE A 175 -5.56 -7.89 9.78
N VAL A 176 -4.91 -7.53 8.66
CA VAL A 176 -5.55 -6.80 7.57
C VAL A 176 -6.75 -7.60 7.04
N ASP A 177 -6.58 -8.87 6.67
CA ASP A 177 -7.67 -9.72 6.17
C ASP A 177 -8.88 -9.77 7.13
N LYS A 178 -8.62 -9.86 8.44
CA LYS A 178 -9.68 -9.80 9.45
C LYS A 178 -10.39 -8.45 9.48
N THR A 179 -9.65 -7.34 9.41
CA THR A 179 -10.21 -5.98 9.35
C THR A 179 -11.08 -5.79 8.10
N LEU A 180 -10.61 -6.23 6.94
CA LEU A 180 -11.35 -6.15 5.67
C LEU A 180 -12.65 -6.95 5.71
N LYS A 181 -12.61 -8.16 6.28
CA LYS A 181 -13.80 -9.00 6.46
C LYS A 181 -14.80 -8.35 7.43
N ALA A 182 -14.33 -7.80 8.54
CA ALA A 182 -15.18 -7.13 9.52
C ALA A 182 -15.87 -5.88 8.95
N ARG A 183 -15.15 -5.09 8.13
CA ARG A 183 -15.69 -3.89 7.44
C ARG A 183 -16.43 -4.20 6.14
N LYS A 184 -16.53 -5.47 5.73
CA LYS A 184 -17.11 -5.90 4.43
C LYS A 184 -16.49 -5.18 3.22
N PHE A 185 -15.19 -4.95 3.27
CA PHE A 185 -14.47 -4.18 2.25
C PHE A 185 -14.64 -4.72 0.84
N ILE A 186 -14.69 -6.04 0.66
CA ILE A 186 -14.83 -6.63 -0.68
C ILE A 186 -16.13 -6.13 -1.37
N ASP A 187 -17.23 -6.03 -0.62
CA ASP A 187 -18.49 -5.55 -1.16
C ASP A 187 -18.42 -4.05 -1.47
N LEU A 188 -17.76 -3.28 -0.61
CA LEU A 188 -17.50 -1.85 -0.82
C LEU A 188 -16.67 -1.62 -2.10
N ILE A 189 -15.50 -2.26 -2.20
CA ILE A 189 -14.59 -2.05 -3.33
C ILE A 189 -15.26 -2.48 -4.64
N ARG A 190 -16.08 -3.54 -4.65
CA ARG A 190 -16.88 -3.91 -5.82
C ARG A 190 -17.81 -2.79 -6.29
N VAL A 191 -18.46 -2.10 -5.35
CA VAL A 191 -19.31 -0.95 -5.69
C VAL A 191 -18.48 0.23 -6.15
N GLU A 192 -17.31 0.48 -5.55
CA GLU A 192 -16.39 1.51 -6.03
C GLU A 192 -15.90 1.25 -7.45
N GLN A 193 -15.47 0.01 -7.75
CA GLN A 193 -15.05 -0.40 -9.08
C GLN A 193 -16.19 -0.25 -10.09
N LEU A 194 -17.41 -0.61 -9.71
CA LEU A 194 -18.61 -0.43 -10.54
C LEU A 194 -18.86 1.05 -10.87
N ILE A 195 -18.69 1.95 -9.90
CA ILE A 195 -18.86 3.40 -10.09
C ILE A 195 -17.82 3.94 -11.07
N ILE A 196 -16.55 3.60 -10.88
CA ILE A 196 -15.47 4.18 -11.71
C ILE A 196 -15.37 3.55 -13.10
N SER A 197 -15.74 2.27 -13.25
CA SER A 197 -15.62 1.55 -14.51
C SER A 197 -16.87 1.70 -15.38
N GLY A 198 -18.03 1.93 -14.77
CA GLY A 198 -19.32 1.90 -15.47
C GLY A 198 -19.73 0.53 -16.00
N VAL A 199 -19.01 -0.54 -15.61
CA VAL A 199 -19.27 -1.92 -16.07
C VAL A 199 -19.27 -2.92 -14.92
N ASP A 200 -20.09 -3.97 -15.05
CA ASP A 200 -20.14 -5.07 -14.08
C ASP A 200 -18.97 -6.07 -14.24
N ASP A 201 -18.92 -7.09 -13.38
CA ASP A 201 -17.89 -8.15 -13.38
C ASP A 201 -17.83 -8.94 -14.71
N SER A 202 -18.89 -8.88 -15.54
CA SER A 202 -18.96 -9.51 -16.86
C SER A 202 -18.62 -8.53 -17.99
N GLY A 203 -18.32 -7.27 -17.67
CA GLY A 203 -18.01 -6.22 -18.64
C GLY A 203 -19.24 -5.56 -19.27
N ASN A 204 -20.44 -5.78 -18.74
CA ASN A 204 -21.65 -5.13 -19.26
C ASN A 204 -21.80 -3.73 -18.65
N GLU A 205 -22.24 -2.77 -19.46
CA GLU A 205 -22.57 -1.43 -18.98
C GLU A 205 -23.68 -1.47 -17.93
N VAL A 206 -23.48 -0.71 -16.84
CA VAL A 206 -24.46 -0.56 -15.77
C VAL A 206 -25.08 0.84 -15.78
N THR A 207 -26.37 0.90 -15.53
CA THR A 207 -27.07 2.18 -15.43
C THR A 207 -26.87 2.82 -14.07
N ASN A 208 -27.06 4.13 -13.98
CA ASN A 208 -27.09 4.86 -12.70
C ASN A 208 -28.08 4.25 -11.69
N LYS A 209 -29.20 3.70 -12.18
CA LYS A 209 -30.19 3.05 -11.32
C LYS A 209 -29.64 1.78 -10.68
N ASP A 210 -28.84 1.00 -11.43
CA ASP A 210 -28.21 -0.22 -10.93
C ASP A 210 -27.12 0.11 -9.91
N ILE A 211 -26.32 1.14 -10.17
CA ILE A 211 -25.30 1.64 -9.23
C ILE A 211 -25.95 2.09 -7.92
N ILE A 212 -26.99 2.93 -7.97
CA ILE A 212 -27.73 3.39 -6.78
C ILE A 212 -28.32 2.19 -6.01
N LYS A 213 -28.84 1.18 -6.72
CA LYS A 213 -29.35 -0.04 -6.10
C LYS A 213 -28.24 -0.80 -5.35
N LYS A 214 -27.03 -0.88 -5.91
CA LYS A 214 -25.88 -1.52 -5.28
C LYS A 214 -25.39 -0.74 -4.05
N ILE A 215 -25.27 0.58 -4.16
CA ILE A 215 -24.92 1.47 -3.02
C ILE A 215 -25.92 1.27 -1.87
N ASN A 216 -27.23 1.33 -2.16
CA ASN A 216 -28.28 1.13 -1.16
C ASN A 216 -28.23 -0.26 -0.49
N GLY A 217 -27.73 -1.28 -1.20
CA GLY A 217 -27.57 -2.63 -0.68
C GLY A 217 -26.51 -2.74 0.42
N ILE A 218 -25.45 -1.91 0.36
CA ILE A 218 -24.36 -1.93 1.33
C ILE A 218 -24.43 -0.79 2.35
N TYR A 219 -25.20 0.26 2.06
CA TYR A 219 -25.26 1.52 2.82
C TYR A 219 -25.34 1.34 4.34
N LYS A 220 -26.22 0.48 4.85
CA LYS A 220 -26.42 0.33 6.31
C LYS A 220 -25.25 -0.34 7.05
N SER A 221 -24.37 -1.03 6.34
CA SER A 221 -23.24 -1.77 6.94
C SER A 221 -21.90 -1.08 6.80
N LEU A 222 -21.85 0.07 6.13
CA LEU A 222 -20.60 0.79 5.87
C LEU A 222 -20.19 1.66 7.06
N HIS A 223 -18.88 1.86 7.18
CA HIS A 223 -18.31 2.84 8.09
C HIS A 223 -18.67 4.27 7.62
N PRO A 224 -18.82 5.26 8.53
CA PRO A 224 -19.14 6.63 8.13
C PRO A 224 -18.19 7.24 7.09
N ASP A 225 -16.89 6.97 7.20
CA ASP A 225 -15.91 7.47 6.21
C ASP A 225 -16.12 6.84 4.82
N ASP A 226 -16.52 5.57 4.77
CA ASP A 226 -16.80 4.86 3.52
C ASP A 226 -18.06 5.40 2.84
N HIS A 227 -19.04 5.92 3.61
CA HIS A 227 -20.18 6.63 3.04
C HIS A 227 -19.75 7.87 2.28
N ILE A 228 -18.88 8.68 2.88
CA ILE A 228 -18.40 9.92 2.29
C ILE A 228 -17.59 9.61 1.03
N ARG A 229 -16.68 8.62 1.09
CA ARG A 229 -15.89 8.19 -0.07
C ARG A 229 -16.75 7.74 -1.23
N LEU A 230 -17.77 6.91 -0.99
CA LEU A 230 -18.69 6.46 -2.04
C LEU A 230 -19.50 7.60 -2.67
N ILE A 231 -19.99 8.54 -1.87
CA ILE A 231 -20.72 9.70 -2.38
C ILE A 231 -19.80 10.56 -3.25
N LEU A 232 -18.59 10.83 -2.78
CA LEU A 232 -17.60 11.59 -3.54
C LEU A 232 -17.28 10.88 -4.86
N LEU A 233 -17.00 9.57 -4.82
CA LEU A 233 -16.75 8.76 -6.02
C LEU A 233 -17.91 8.86 -7.02
N TYR A 234 -19.15 8.68 -6.56
CA TYR A 234 -20.35 8.71 -7.41
C TYR A 234 -20.56 10.06 -8.13
N PHE A 235 -20.16 11.18 -7.53
CA PHE A 235 -20.29 12.49 -8.16
C PHE A 235 -19.06 12.92 -8.95
N THR A 236 -17.91 12.26 -8.75
CA THR A 236 -16.69 12.53 -9.51
C THR A 236 -16.57 11.73 -10.81
N CYS A 237 -17.27 10.61 -10.90
CA CYS A 237 -17.32 9.71 -12.07
C CYS A 237 -18.62 9.92 -12.85
#